data_AF-A0A174CZF1-F1
#
_entry.id   AF-A0A174CZF1-F1
#
_cell.length_a   1.000
_cell.length_b   1.000
_cell.length_c   1.000
_cell.angle_alpha   90.00
_cell.angle_beta   90.00
_cell.angle_gamma   90.00
#
_symmetry.space_group_name_H-M   'P 1'
#
loop_
_entity.id
_entity.type
_entity.pdbx_description
1 polymer ?
#
loop_
_entity_poly.entity_id
_entity_poly.type
_entity_poly.pdbx_seq_one_letter_code
_entity_poly.pdbx_strand_id
1 'polypeptide(L)'
;MLADRLAGLKARVSVAARRYADLAWAENCGYGVEHTGQLEGWLCGYDLVVNTVPVRVLREAELADLKPGCLVIDLASKPGGVDFDAAARLGVKAFWALSLPGKVAPVTAGKSIKTTIYNILTELGV
;
A
#
# COMPACT_ATOMS: atom_id res chain seq x y z
N MET A 1 2.43 -2.27 -10.03
CA MET A 1 1.29 -1.36 -10.37
C MET A 1 1.28 -0.06 -9.56
N LEU A 2 1.11 -0.06 -8.23
CA LEU A 2 1.15 1.22 -7.47
C LEU A 2 2.56 1.84 -7.50
N ALA A 3 3.60 1.05 -7.21
CA ALA A 3 5.00 1.47 -7.28
C ALA A 3 5.32 2.11 -8.65
N ASP A 4 4.94 1.44 -9.73
CA ASP A 4 5.17 1.91 -11.10
C ASP A 4 4.44 3.24 -11.39
N ARG A 5 3.22 3.43 -10.88
CA ARG A 5 2.48 4.69 -11.04
C ARG A 5 3.18 5.84 -10.31
N LEU A 6 3.68 5.60 -9.10
CA LEU A 6 4.43 6.61 -8.33
C LEU A 6 5.78 6.91 -9.01
N ALA A 7 6.49 5.89 -9.48
CA ALA A 7 7.72 6.06 -10.25
C ALA A 7 7.49 6.84 -11.56
N GLY A 8 6.36 6.61 -12.23
CA GLY A 8 5.92 7.40 -13.39
C GLY A 8 5.67 8.88 -13.09
N LEU A 9 5.37 9.23 -11.83
CA LEU A 9 5.31 10.60 -11.33
C LEU A 9 6.67 11.13 -10.85
N LYS A 10 7.76 10.41 -11.16
CA LYS A 10 9.16 10.72 -10.79
C LYS A 10 9.45 10.66 -9.29
N ALA A 11 8.63 9.94 -8.52
CA ALA A 11 8.98 9.64 -7.13
C ALA A 11 10.18 8.69 -7.05
N ARG A 12 11.03 8.83 -6.03
CA ARG A 12 12.00 7.80 -5.66
C ARG A 12 11.27 6.73 -4.86
N VAL A 13 11.08 5.56 -5.47
CA VAL A 13 10.25 4.49 -4.90
C VAL A 13 11.12 3.39 -4.31
N SER A 14 10.77 2.96 -3.11
CA SER A 14 11.21 1.69 -2.52
C SER A 14 10.01 0.77 -2.28
N VAL A 15 10.20 -0.53 -2.41
CA VAL A 15 9.16 -1.55 -2.16
C VAL A 15 9.61 -2.47 -1.02
N ALA A 16 8.77 -2.57 0.01
CA ALA A 16 8.97 -3.52 1.08
C ALA A 16 8.20 -4.83 0.83
N ALA A 17 8.88 -5.98 0.90
CA ALA A 17 8.24 -7.29 0.77
C ALA A 17 8.88 -8.37 1.66
N ARG A 18 8.15 -9.46 1.95
CA ARG A 18 8.68 -10.63 2.67
C ARG A 18 9.31 -11.70 1.77
N ARG A 19 8.88 -11.79 0.50
CA ARG A 19 9.39 -12.81 -0.41
C ARG A 19 10.51 -12.21 -1.25
N TYR A 20 11.66 -12.87 -1.26
CA TYR A 20 12.80 -12.46 -2.08
C TYR A 20 12.48 -12.38 -3.57
N ALA A 21 11.56 -13.19 -4.08
CA ALA A 21 11.09 -13.09 -5.47
C ALA A 21 10.42 -11.74 -5.77
N ASP A 22 9.64 -11.19 -4.83
CA ASP A 22 9.00 -9.89 -4.99
C ASP A 22 10.02 -8.74 -4.88
N LEU A 23 11.03 -8.90 -4.01
CA LEU A 23 12.14 -7.95 -3.88
C LEU A 23 12.98 -7.93 -5.17
N ALA A 24 13.39 -9.08 -5.68
CA ALA A 24 14.12 -9.19 -6.94
C ALA A 24 13.33 -8.58 -8.11
N TRP A 25 12.01 -8.76 -8.13
CA TRP A 25 11.15 -8.11 -9.11
C TRP A 25 11.16 -6.58 -8.97
N ALA A 26 11.07 -6.05 -7.75
CA ALA A 26 11.12 -4.62 -7.50
C ALA A 26 12.48 -4.00 -7.87
N GLU A 27 13.59 -4.67 -7.56
CA GLU A 27 14.94 -4.26 -7.99
C GLU A 27 15.05 -4.25 -9.53
N ASN A 28 14.54 -5.28 -10.20
CA ASN A 28 14.51 -5.34 -11.66
C ASN A 28 13.68 -4.20 -12.28
N CYS A 29 12.67 -3.69 -11.57
CA CYS A 29 11.92 -2.51 -11.95
C CYS A 29 12.62 -1.17 -11.61
N GLY A 30 13.81 -1.21 -10.99
CA GLY A 30 14.61 -0.03 -10.64
C GLY A 30 14.21 0.63 -9.31
N TYR A 31 13.48 -0.07 -8.44
CA TYR A 31 13.07 0.43 -7.12
C TYR A 31 14.09 0.06 -6.05
N GLY A 32 14.17 0.87 -4.98
CA GLY A 32 14.80 0.42 -3.75
C GLY A 32 14.01 -0.74 -3.13
N VAL A 33 14.65 -1.56 -2.32
CA VAL A 33 13.99 -2.72 -1.70
C VAL A 33 14.31 -2.83 -0.23
N GLU A 34 13.30 -3.23 0.54
CA GLU A 34 13.43 -3.47 1.98
C GLU A 34 12.71 -4.76 2.35
N HIS A 35 13.25 -5.51 3.31
CA HIS A 35 12.53 -6.67 3.83
C HIS A 35 11.47 -6.21 4.85
N THR A 36 10.20 -6.60 4.68
CA THR A 36 9.11 -6.13 5.57
C THR A 36 9.33 -6.48 7.05
N GLY A 37 10.11 -7.53 7.34
CA GLY A 37 10.46 -7.91 8.70
C GLY A 37 11.62 -7.10 9.32
N GLN A 38 12.17 -6.13 8.60
CA GLN A 38 13.36 -5.36 8.99
C GLN A 38 13.16 -3.85 8.70
N LEU A 39 11.94 -3.34 8.87
CA LEU A 39 11.61 -1.94 8.59
C LEU A 39 12.05 -0.97 9.69
N GLU A 40 12.23 -1.47 10.91
CA GLU A 40 12.73 -0.69 12.04
C GLU A 40 14.10 -0.06 11.70
N GLY A 41 14.26 1.22 11.99
CA GLY A 41 15.42 2.04 11.68
C GLY A 41 15.52 2.54 10.22
N TRP A 42 14.67 2.05 9.31
CA TRP A 42 14.77 2.36 7.87
C TRP A 42 13.76 3.40 7.38
N LEU A 43 12.67 3.64 8.12
CA LEU A 43 11.55 4.42 7.61
C LEU A 43 11.78 5.95 7.63
N CYS A 44 12.87 6.42 8.24
CA CYS A 44 13.20 7.84 8.35
C CYS A 44 13.48 8.53 7.00
N GLY A 45 13.72 7.76 5.93
CA GLY A 45 13.98 8.30 4.59
C GLY A 45 12.74 8.74 3.80
N TYR A 46 11.53 8.34 4.20
CA TYR A 46 10.35 8.41 3.33
C TYR A 46 9.43 9.60 3.63
N ASP A 47 8.98 10.30 2.58
CA ASP A 47 7.93 11.34 2.66
C ASP A 47 6.51 10.77 2.68
N LEU A 48 6.35 9.58 2.10
CA LEU A 48 5.07 8.89 1.93
C LEU A 48 5.28 7.39 2.11
N VAL A 49 4.47 6.78 2.98
CA VAL A 49 4.37 5.33 3.12
C VAL A 49 2.98 4.88 2.72
N VAL A 50 2.89 3.95 1.77
CA VAL A 50 1.60 3.36 1.36
C VAL A 50 1.57 1.88 1.73
N ASN A 51 0.77 1.52 2.72
CA ASN A 51 0.58 0.13 3.11
C ASN A 51 -0.45 -0.57 2.22
N THR A 52 -0.11 -1.76 1.73
CA THR A 52 -1.03 -2.66 1.01
C THR A 52 -1.17 -4.02 1.70
N VAL A 53 -0.45 -4.24 2.81
CA VAL A 53 -0.41 -5.52 3.52
C VAL A 53 -1.57 -5.58 4.53
N PRO A 54 -2.46 -6.60 4.47
CA PRO A 54 -3.64 -6.72 5.35
C PRO A 54 -3.31 -7.36 6.70
N VAL A 55 -2.18 -6.98 7.29
CA VAL A 55 -1.77 -7.34 8.64
C VAL A 55 -0.90 -6.22 9.20
N ARG A 56 -0.94 -6.01 10.52
CA ARG A 56 -0.20 -4.95 11.21
C ARG A 56 1.31 -5.07 10.94
N VAL A 57 1.83 -4.16 10.11
CA VAL A 57 3.25 -4.04 9.74
C VAL A 57 3.86 -2.71 10.16
N LEU A 58 3.05 -1.64 10.26
CA LEU A 58 3.46 -0.37 10.86
C LEU A 58 2.92 -0.32 12.29
N ARG A 59 3.74 -0.76 13.26
CA ARG A 59 3.46 -0.65 14.69
C ARG A 59 4.11 0.62 15.22
N GLU A 60 4.04 0.82 16.53
CA GLU A 60 4.57 2.01 17.19
C GLU A 60 6.06 2.24 16.89
N ALA A 61 6.90 1.20 16.87
CA ALA A 61 8.32 1.31 16.57
C ALA A 61 8.57 1.81 15.14
N GLU A 62 7.94 1.18 14.14
CA GLU A 62 8.08 1.58 12.75
C GLU A 62 7.50 2.98 12.49
N LEU A 63 6.41 3.35 13.18
CA LEU A 63 5.82 4.69 13.09
C LEU A 63 6.70 5.76 13.74
N ALA A 64 7.42 5.44 14.82
CA ALA A 64 8.32 6.37 15.50
C ALA A 64 9.57 6.69 14.68
N ASP A 65 9.98 5.79 13.77
CA ASP A 65 11.09 6.01 12.86
C ASP A 65 10.77 6.97 11.70
N LEU A 66 9.48 7.24 11.46
CA LEU A 66 9.08 8.12 10.36
C LEU A 66 9.58 9.54 10.59
N LYS A 67 10.09 10.16 9.53
CA LYS A 67 10.46 11.57 9.61
C LYS A 67 9.24 12.46 9.85
N PRO A 68 9.39 13.60 10.56
CA PRO A 68 8.31 14.55 10.75
C PRO A 68 7.66 14.96 9.42
N GLY A 69 6.33 14.94 9.37
CA GLY A 69 5.56 15.28 8.18
C GLY A 69 5.36 14.14 7.17
N CYS A 70 5.91 12.95 7.42
CA CYS A 70 5.62 11.77 6.61
C CYS A 70 4.12 11.46 6.59
N LEU A 71 3.59 11.19 5.39
CA LEU A 71 2.20 10.79 5.19
C LEU A 71 2.10 9.26 5.13
N VAL A 72 1.18 8.67 5.89
CA VAL A 72 0.87 7.25 5.82
C VAL A 72 -0.51 7.03 5.20
N ILE A 73 -0.59 6.18 4.19
CA ILE A 73 -1.86 5.76 3.56
C ILE A 73 -1.99 4.25 3.66
N ASP A 74 -3.01 3.78 4.37
CA ASP A 74 -3.36 2.36 4.42
C ASP A 74 -4.41 2.05 3.35
N LEU A 75 -4.04 1.26 2.35
CA LEU A 75 -4.93 0.74 1.32
C LEU A 75 -5.42 -0.67 1.64
N ALA A 76 -4.85 -1.32 2.65
CA ALA A 76 -5.19 -2.68 2.97
C ALA A 76 -6.63 -2.77 3.52
N SER A 77 -7.30 -3.86 3.19
CA SER A 77 -8.60 -4.18 3.78
C SER A 77 -8.47 -4.47 5.27
N LYS A 78 -9.61 -4.49 5.99
CA LYS A 78 -9.67 -4.84 7.41
C LYS A 78 -8.85 -6.13 7.69
N PRO A 79 -8.02 -6.16 8.75
CA PRO A 79 -7.90 -5.16 9.83
C PRO A 79 -7.01 -3.94 9.52
N GLY A 80 -6.49 -3.80 8.30
CA GLY A 80 -5.46 -2.81 7.95
C GLY A 80 -4.06 -3.28 8.34
N GLY A 81 -3.05 -2.48 8.04
CA GLY A 81 -1.66 -2.74 8.42
C GLY A 81 -1.02 -1.67 9.28
N VAL A 82 -1.77 -0.62 9.65
CA VAL A 82 -1.29 0.51 10.45
C VAL A 82 -1.87 0.51 11.85
N ASP A 83 -1.03 0.81 12.84
CA ASP A 83 -1.46 1.16 14.19
C ASP A 83 -1.94 2.62 14.23
N PHE A 84 -3.21 2.84 13.94
CA PHE A 84 -3.80 4.18 13.93
C PHE A 84 -3.80 4.84 15.32
N ASP A 85 -3.89 4.06 16.40
CA ASP A 85 -3.84 4.60 17.76
C ASP A 85 -2.43 5.08 18.10
N ALA A 86 -1.41 4.30 17.74
CA ALA A 86 -0.01 4.73 17.89
C ALA A 86 0.31 5.92 16.98
N ALA A 87 -0.16 5.91 15.72
CA ALA A 87 0.02 7.03 14.80
C ALA A 87 -0.55 8.33 15.37
N ALA A 88 -1.73 8.28 15.99
CA ALA A 88 -2.34 9.43 16.64
C ALA A 88 -1.51 9.93 17.84
N ARG A 89 -1.00 9.02 18.70
CA ARG A 89 -0.13 9.39 19.83
C ARG A 89 1.18 10.05 19.39
N LEU A 90 1.77 9.53 18.30
CA LEU A 90 3.04 10.02 17.75
C LEU A 90 2.89 11.25 16.85
N GLY A 91 1.65 11.70 16.58
CA GLY A 91 1.39 12.82 15.66
C GLY A 91 1.65 12.50 14.19
N VAL A 92 1.71 11.21 13.83
CA VAL A 92 1.89 10.75 12.45
C VAL A 92 0.57 10.88 11.69
N LYS A 93 0.61 11.53 10.52
CA LYS A 93 -0.56 11.72 9.67
C LYS A 93 -0.86 10.44 8.89
N ALA A 94 -1.78 9.62 9.41
CA ALA A 94 -2.19 8.36 8.80
C ALA A 94 -3.65 8.35 8.33
N PHE A 95 -3.93 7.83 7.13
CA PHE A 95 -5.28 7.70 6.58
C PHE A 95 -5.60 6.27 6.14
N TRP A 96 -6.77 5.77 6.52
CA TRP A 96 -7.29 4.53 5.99
C TRP A 96 -8.14 4.78 4.74
N ALA A 97 -7.57 4.54 3.56
CA ALA A 97 -8.18 4.86 2.28
C ALA A 97 -8.90 3.63 1.68
N LEU A 98 -9.98 3.20 2.34
CA LEU A 98 -10.83 2.11 1.87
C LEU A 98 -11.69 2.54 0.66
N SER A 99 -11.92 1.58 -0.24
CA SER A 99 -12.83 1.68 -1.39
C SER A 99 -12.49 2.81 -2.37
N LEU A 100 -11.19 3.09 -2.58
CA LEU A 100 -10.75 4.11 -3.54
C LEU A 100 -11.37 3.94 -4.94
N PRO A 101 -11.40 2.74 -5.57
CA PRO A 101 -12.01 2.60 -6.90
C PRO A 101 -13.46 3.07 -6.97
N GLY A 102 -14.27 2.76 -5.94
CA GLY A 102 -15.67 3.20 -5.86
C GLY A 102 -15.83 4.70 -5.58
N LYS A 103 -14.86 5.33 -4.91
CA LYS A 103 -14.88 6.77 -4.59
C LYS A 103 -14.35 7.64 -5.73
N VAL A 104 -13.29 7.21 -6.42
CA VAL A 104 -12.57 8.05 -7.39
C VAL A 104 -12.88 7.69 -8.85
N ALA A 105 -13.34 6.47 -9.12
CA ALA A 105 -13.67 6.01 -10.47
C ALA A 105 -14.90 5.08 -10.48
N PRO A 106 -16.06 5.51 -9.93
CA PRO A 106 -17.23 4.65 -9.71
C PRO A 106 -17.74 3.98 -10.99
N VAL A 107 -17.75 4.70 -12.12
CA VAL A 107 -18.19 4.15 -13.41
C VAL A 107 -17.25 3.05 -13.89
N THR A 108 -15.94 3.24 -13.76
CA THR A 108 -14.93 2.25 -14.15
C THR A 108 -14.95 1.03 -13.23
N ALA A 109 -15.10 1.25 -11.92
CA ALA A 109 -15.28 0.18 -10.95
C ALA A 109 -16.55 -0.65 -11.25
N GLY A 110 -17.68 0.02 -11.52
CA GLY A 110 -18.92 -0.63 -11.91
C GLY A 110 -18.80 -1.43 -13.20
N LYS A 111 -18.11 -0.90 -14.22
CA LYS A 111 -17.82 -1.64 -15.47
C LYS A 111 -16.99 -2.90 -15.21
N SER A 112 -16.00 -2.82 -14.32
CA SER A 112 -15.16 -3.97 -13.96
C SER A 112 -16.00 -5.05 -13.28
N ILE A 113 -16.84 -4.68 -12.30
CA ILE A 113 -17.77 -5.59 -11.62
C ILE A 113 -18.73 -6.24 -12.63
N LYS A 114 -19.37 -5.44 -13.49
CA LYS A 114 -20.28 -5.93 -14.54
C LYS A 114 -19.60 -6.97 -15.42
N THR A 115 -18.39 -6.66 -15.91
CA THR A 115 -17.64 -7.55 -16.81
C THR A 115 -17.35 -8.88 -16.13
N THR A 116 -16.88 -8.87 -14.88
CA THR A 116 -16.63 -10.11 -14.12
C THR A 116 -17.91 -10.93 -13.94
N ILE A 117 -19.03 -10.30 -13.55
CA ILE A 117 -20.31 -11.01 -13.38
C ILE A 117 -20.75 -11.66 -14.69
N TYR A 118 -20.67 -10.94 -15.81
CA TYR A 118 -21.11 -11.47 -17.11
C TYR A 118 -20.23 -12.62 -17.58
N ASN A 119 -18.92 -12.58 -17.32
CA ASN A 119 -18.02 -13.70 -17.62
C ASN A 119 -18.42 -14.94 -16.80
N ILE A 120 -18.69 -14.78 -15.51
CA ILE A 120 -19.14 -15.88 -14.64
C ILE A 120 -20.45 -16.48 -15.14
N LEU A 121 -21.44 -15.64 -15.51
CA LEU A 121 -22.72 -16.12 -16.06
C LEU A 121 -22.52 -16.87 -17.38
N THR A 122 -21.66 -16.34 -18.26
CA THR A 122 -21.32 -16.98 -19.53
C THR A 122 -20.70 -18.36 -19.33
N GLU A 123 -19.78 -18.51 -18.38
CA GLU A 123 -19.17 -19.81 -18.03
C GLU A 123 -20.19 -20.81 -17.44
N LEU A 124 -21.20 -20.31 -16.72
CA LEU A 124 -22.29 -21.10 -16.16
C LEU A 124 -23.42 -21.41 -17.16
N GLY A 125 -23.41 -20.80 -18.36
CA GLY A 125 -24.40 -21.01 -19.41
C GLY A 125 -25.78 -20.40 -19.12
N VAL A 126 -25.84 -19.36 -18.27
CA VAL A 126 -27.07 -18.63 -17.89
C VAL A 126 -27.06 -17.18 -18.33
#